data_AF-A0A2D8JBG2-F1
#
_entry.id   AF-A0A2D8JBG2-F1
#
_cell.length_a   1.000
_cell.length_b   1.000
_cell.length_c   1.000
_cell.angle_alpha   90.00
_cell.angle_beta   90.00
_cell.angle_gamma   90.00
#
_symmetry.space_group_name_H-M   'P 1'
#
loop_
_entity.id
_entity.type
_entity.pdbx_description
1 polymer ?
#
loop_
_entity_poly.entity_id
_entity_poly.type
_entity_poly.pdbx_seq_one_letter_code
_entity_poly.pdbx_strand_id
1 'polypeptide(L)'
;MNENFNIETLPITEQIKTNYQEILHLLGENQNREGLLKTPERASKAMKFLTEGYEKDPKQILQSAMFKEDYNEMVIVKDIELYSLCEHHLLPFFGKAHIAYLPGSRVVGISKLARVMEIYAK
;
A
#
# COMPACT_ATOMS: atom_id res chain seq x y z
N MET A 1 -12.19 10.73 -6.68
CA MET A 1 -11.42 9.56 -7.14
C MET A 1 -10.42 10.10 -8.14
N ASN A 2 -9.11 9.95 -7.90
CA ASN A 2 -8.12 10.33 -8.91
C ASN A 2 -8.17 9.27 -10.02
N GLU A 3 -8.69 9.66 -11.18
CA GLU A 3 -8.61 8.86 -12.43
C GLU A 3 -7.16 8.68 -12.93
N ASN A 4 -6.18 9.20 -12.19
CA ASN A 4 -4.76 9.23 -12.54
C ASN A 4 -3.95 8.03 -12.01
N PHE A 5 -4.53 7.12 -11.22
CA PHE A 5 -3.79 5.93 -10.75
C PHE A 5 -3.91 4.75 -11.71
N ASN A 6 -3.61 4.99 -12.99
CA ASN A 6 -3.31 3.91 -13.89
C ASN A 6 -1.80 3.62 -13.79
N ILE A 7 -1.47 2.53 -13.08
CA ILE A 7 -0.12 1.98 -12.93
C ILE A 7 0.60 1.84 -14.29
N GLU A 8 -0.15 1.75 -15.38
CA GLU A 8 0.38 1.58 -16.74
C GLU A 8 0.73 2.88 -17.48
N THR A 9 0.31 4.07 -17.00
CA THR A 9 0.40 5.32 -17.81
C THR A 9 1.15 6.47 -17.14
N LEU A 10 1.85 6.25 -16.04
CA LEU A 10 2.61 7.30 -15.34
C LEU A 10 4.02 7.48 -15.94
N PRO A 11 4.45 8.71 -16.32
CA PRO A 11 5.81 8.98 -16.78
C PRO A 11 6.90 8.58 -15.77
N ILE A 12 6.60 8.63 -14.48
CA ILE A 12 7.46 8.17 -13.38
C ILE A 12 7.73 6.66 -13.48
N THR A 13 6.75 5.86 -13.94
CA THR A 13 6.89 4.41 -14.06
C THR A 13 7.97 4.03 -15.08
N GLU A 14 8.13 4.81 -16.16
CA GLU A 14 9.18 4.58 -17.16
C GLU A 14 10.57 4.91 -16.62
N GLN A 15 10.73 5.97 -15.81
CA GLN A 15 12.00 6.28 -15.16
C GLN A 15 12.40 5.20 -14.14
N ILE A 16 11.45 4.77 -13.29
CA ILE A 16 11.70 3.70 -12.31
C ILE A 16 12.04 2.38 -13.02
N LYS A 17 11.38 2.07 -14.14
CA LYS A 17 11.68 0.91 -14.99
C LYS A 17 13.12 0.97 -15.50
N THR A 18 13.57 2.10 -16.07
CA THR A 18 14.96 2.26 -16.50
C THR A 18 15.94 2.07 -15.34
N ASN A 19 15.63 2.58 -14.16
CA ASN A 19 16.46 2.40 -12.97
C ASN A 19 16.54 0.93 -12.53
N TYR A 20 15.44 0.17 -12.58
CA TYR A 20 15.46 -1.27 -12.30
C TYR A 20 16.26 -2.06 -13.35
N GLN A 21 16.19 -1.66 -14.61
CA GLN A 21 17.05 -2.22 -15.64
C GLN A 21 18.52 -2.01 -15.28
N GLU A 22 18.91 -0.80 -14.91
CA GLU A 22 20.28 -0.48 -14.49
C GLU A 22 20.71 -1.25 -13.24
N ILE A 23 19.84 -1.37 -12.23
CA ILE A 23 20.10 -2.19 -11.04
C ILE A 23 20.44 -3.63 -11.43
N LEU A 24 19.69 -4.25 -12.34
CA LEU A 24 20.00 -5.61 -12.81
C LEU A 24 21.38 -5.68 -13.48
N HIS A 25 21.74 -4.69 -14.30
CA HIS A 25 23.07 -4.64 -14.92
C HIS A 25 24.18 -4.55 -13.86
N LEU A 26 24.03 -3.64 -12.90
CA LEU A 26 25.01 -3.41 -11.83
C LEU A 26 25.15 -4.62 -10.88
N LEU A 27 24.10 -5.43 -10.75
CA LEU A 27 24.14 -6.70 -10.02
C LEU A 27 24.82 -7.84 -10.81
N GLY A 28 25.26 -7.58 -12.04
CA GLY A 28 25.93 -8.58 -12.90
C GLY A 28 24.97 -9.52 -13.66
N GLU A 29 23.68 -9.18 -13.72
CA GLU A 29 22.70 -10.00 -14.43
C GLU A 29 22.72 -9.80 -15.95
N ASN A 30 22.36 -10.85 -16.69
CA ASN A 30 22.13 -10.75 -18.14
C ASN A 30 20.71 -10.22 -18.41
N GLN A 31 20.60 -8.93 -18.71
CA GLN A 31 19.31 -8.28 -19.01
C GLN A 31 18.54 -8.89 -20.20
N ASN A 32 19.24 -9.57 -21.12
CA ASN A 32 18.63 -10.21 -22.29
C ASN A 32 18.09 -11.62 -22.01
N ARG A 33 18.25 -12.13 -20.77
CA ARG A 33 17.61 -13.39 -20.33
C ARG A 33 16.11 -13.27 -20.48
N GLU A 34 15.48 -14.28 -21.08
CA GLU A 34 14.02 -14.35 -21.30
C GLU A 34 13.21 -13.96 -20.05
N GLY A 35 13.60 -14.48 -18.88
CA GLY A 35 12.93 -14.17 -17.61
C GLY A 35 13.05 -12.73 -17.12
N LEU A 36 14.08 -11.98 -17.56
CA LEU A 36 14.35 -10.61 -17.11
C LEU A 36 13.85 -9.52 -18.05
N LEU A 37 13.49 -9.84 -19.31
CA LEU A 37 13.06 -8.85 -20.30
C LEU A 37 11.93 -7.94 -19.78
N LYS A 38 11.00 -8.49 -19.00
CA LYS A 38 9.89 -7.76 -18.38
C LYS A 38 10.08 -7.47 -16.89
N THR A 39 11.20 -7.86 -16.28
CA THR A 39 11.45 -7.60 -14.85
C THR A 39 11.46 -6.11 -14.53
N PRO A 40 12.12 -5.23 -15.29
CA PRO A 40 12.11 -3.80 -14.97
C PRO A 40 10.70 -3.19 -14.94
N GLU A 41 9.84 -3.58 -15.88
CA GLU A 41 8.43 -3.15 -15.90
C GLU A 41 7.67 -3.68 -14.68
N ARG A 42 7.76 -5.00 -14.40
CA ARG A 42 7.10 -5.61 -13.25
C ARG A 42 7.55 -5.01 -11.92
N ALA A 43 8.85 -4.79 -11.76
CA ALA A 43 9.44 -4.20 -10.55
C ALA A 43 8.98 -2.76 -10.34
N SER A 44 8.92 -1.97 -11.41
CA SER A 44 8.39 -0.60 -11.37
C SER A 44 6.92 -0.57 -10.93
N LYS A 45 6.06 -1.39 -11.57
CA LYS A 45 4.64 -1.51 -11.21
C LYS A 45 4.47 -2.00 -9.77
N ALA A 46 5.26 -2.98 -9.33
CA ALA A 46 5.22 -3.49 -7.96
C ALA A 46 5.60 -2.42 -6.93
N MET A 47 6.69 -1.66 -7.16
CA MET A 47 7.09 -0.59 -6.25
C MET A 47 6.00 0.47 -6.12
N LYS A 48 5.37 0.88 -7.23
CA LYS A 48 4.26 1.84 -7.18
C LYS A 48 3.04 1.32 -6.43
N PHE A 49 2.72 0.03 -6.56
CA PHE A 49 1.64 -0.59 -5.77
C PHE A 49 1.99 -0.64 -4.28
N LEU A 50 3.23 -1.00 -3.94
CA LEU A 50 3.70 -1.04 -2.56
C LEU A 50 3.75 0.34 -1.90
N THR A 51 3.76 1.42 -2.69
CA THR A 51 3.79 2.82 -2.21
C THR A 51 2.53 3.62 -2.60
N GLU A 52 1.40 2.96 -2.88
CA GLU A 52 0.20 3.64 -3.40
C GLU A 52 -0.57 4.42 -2.33
N GLY A 53 -0.33 4.17 -1.04
CA GLY A 53 -1.04 4.81 0.06
C GLY A 53 -0.66 6.27 0.26
N TYR A 54 0.53 6.70 -0.20
CA TYR A 54 0.91 8.12 -0.26
C TYR A 54 -0.09 8.98 -1.05
N GLU A 55 -0.82 8.40 -2.00
CA GLU A 55 -1.79 9.10 -2.85
C GLU A 55 -3.24 8.97 -2.35
N LYS A 56 -3.45 8.32 -1.19
CA LYS A 56 -4.77 8.07 -0.60
C LYS A 56 -4.96 8.93 0.66
N ASP A 57 -6.18 9.42 0.87
CA ASP A 57 -6.55 10.12 2.11
C ASP A 57 -7.21 9.15 3.11
N PRO A 58 -6.52 8.74 4.19
CA PRO A 58 -7.08 7.83 5.18
C PRO A 58 -8.29 8.43 5.91
N LYS A 59 -8.35 9.75 6.08
CA LYS A 59 -9.47 10.43 6.73
C LYS A 59 -10.75 10.29 5.91
N GLN A 60 -10.65 10.49 4.60
CA GLN A 60 -11.79 10.32 3.69
C GLN A 60 -12.33 8.87 3.74
N ILE A 61 -11.44 7.88 3.77
CA ILE A 61 -11.83 6.46 3.86
C ILE A 61 -12.53 6.17 5.18
N LEU A 62 -12.00 6.65 6.30
CA LEU A 62 -12.62 6.49 7.62
C LEU A 62 -14.02 7.11 7.67
N GLN A 63 -14.16 8.34 7.16
CA GLN A 63 -15.42 9.09 7.16
C GLN A 63 -16.49 8.50 6.22
N SER A 64 -16.07 7.75 5.19
CA SER A 64 -16.98 7.15 4.20
C SER A 64 -17.93 6.08 4.78
N ALA A 65 -17.69 5.58 6.00
CA ALA A 65 -18.58 4.65 6.68
C ALA A 65 -18.57 4.89 8.20
N MET A 66 -19.09 6.03 8.62
CA MET A 66 -19.42 6.31 10.01
C MET A 66 -20.91 6.19 10.24
N PHE A 67 -21.30 5.50 11.30
CA PHE A 67 -22.68 5.27 11.68
C PHE A 67 -22.92 5.89 13.05
N LYS A 68 -24.09 6.50 13.24
CA LYS A 68 -24.52 6.95 14.56
C LYS A 68 -25.04 5.74 15.31
N GLU A 69 -24.32 5.34 16.35
CA GLU A 69 -24.67 4.23 17.22
C GLU A 69 -24.27 4.66 18.63
N ASP A 70 -25.15 4.51 19.60
CA ASP A 70 -24.84 4.80 21.00
C ASP A 70 -24.20 3.56 21.63
N TYR A 71 -22.96 3.29 21.19
CA TYR A 71 -22.14 2.18 21.65
C TYR A 71 -20.93 2.74 22.37
N ASN A 72 -20.72 2.35 23.63
CA ASN A 72 -19.70 2.91 24.52
C ASN A 72 -18.70 1.86 25.04
N GLU A 73 -18.73 0.65 24.48
CA GLU A 73 -17.75 -0.39 24.77
C GLU A 73 -16.63 -0.42 23.72
N MET A 74 -15.51 -1.06 24.06
CA MET A 74 -14.36 -1.15 23.16
C MET A 74 -14.67 -1.97 21.92
N VAL A 75 -14.38 -1.41 20.75
CA VAL A 75 -14.38 -2.13 19.47
C VAL A 75 -12.96 -2.58 19.18
N ILE A 76 -12.76 -3.87 18.94
CA ILE A 76 -11.47 -4.46 18.59
C ILE A 76 -11.57 -5.19 17.26
N VAL A 77 -10.66 -4.88 16.34
CA VAL A 77 -10.41 -5.66 15.13
C VAL A 77 -9.00 -6.20 15.22
N LYS A 78 -8.86 -7.52 15.24
CA LYS A 78 -7.58 -8.22 15.41
C LYS A 78 -7.23 -9.04 14.18
N ASP A 79 -5.97 -9.44 14.11
CA ASP A 79 -5.44 -10.34 13.09
C ASP A 79 -5.57 -9.77 11.67
N ILE A 80 -5.45 -8.44 11.53
CA ILE A 80 -5.42 -7.79 10.22
C ILE A 80 -4.03 -8.03 9.63
N GLU A 81 -3.95 -8.69 8.48
CA GLU A 81 -2.68 -8.86 7.78
C GLU A 81 -2.09 -7.50 7.39
N LEU A 82 -0.81 -7.31 7.67
CA LEU A 82 -0.06 -6.11 7.34
C LEU A 82 1.15 -6.49 6.49
N TYR A 83 1.32 -5.80 5.38
CA TYR A 83 2.49 -5.87 4.51
C TYR A 83 2.94 -4.43 4.23
N SER A 84 4.21 -4.14 4.46
CA SER A 84 4.77 -2.81 4.26
C SER A 84 6.23 -2.89 3.84
N LEU A 85 6.85 -1.73 3.58
CA LEU A 85 8.21 -1.61 3.09
C LEU A 85 9.08 -0.88 4.12
N CYS A 86 10.21 -1.46 4.49
CA CYS A 86 11.16 -0.79 5.37
C CYS A 86 11.85 0.33 4.58
N GLU A 87 11.66 1.59 4.99
CA GLU A 87 12.28 2.75 4.34
C GLU A 87 13.81 2.71 4.30
N HIS A 88 14.46 2.04 5.26
CA HIS A 88 15.91 1.95 5.36
C HIS A 88 16.55 1.04 4.30
N HIS A 89 15.83 -0.01 3.89
CA HIS A 89 16.41 -1.08 3.05
C HIS A 89 15.57 -1.39 1.82
N LEU A 90 14.36 -0.84 1.73
CA LEU A 90 13.36 -1.17 0.71
C LEU A 90 13.03 -2.66 0.66
N LEU A 91 13.12 -3.33 1.81
CA LEU A 91 12.74 -4.74 1.98
C LEU A 91 11.37 -4.85 2.67
N PRO A 92 10.53 -5.82 2.29
CA PRO A 92 9.25 -6.01 2.92
C PRO A 92 9.39 -6.39 4.40
N PHE A 93 8.50 -5.86 5.22
CA PHE A 93 8.17 -6.44 6.52
C PHE A 93 6.68 -6.71 6.57
N PHE A 94 6.30 -7.77 7.29
CA PHE A 94 4.93 -8.22 7.36
C PHE A 94 4.61 -8.74 8.75
N GLY A 95 3.33 -8.73 9.09
CA GLY A 95 2.86 -9.16 10.40
C GLY A 95 1.36 -8.98 10.54
N LYS A 96 0.93 -8.73 11.78
CA LYS A 96 -0.47 -8.52 12.12
C LYS A 96 -0.65 -7.19 12.85
N ALA A 97 -1.68 -6.46 12.45
CA ALA A 97 -2.14 -5.28 13.17
C ALA A 97 -3.41 -5.60 13.97
N HIS A 98 -3.51 -4.98 15.14
CA HIS A 98 -4.68 -5.03 16.00
C HIS A 98 -5.09 -3.59 16.27
N ILE A 99 -6.34 -3.25 15.96
CA ILE A 99 -6.88 -1.91 16.11
C ILE A 99 -7.98 -1.97 17.15
N ALA A 100 -7.88 -1.12 18.17
CA ALA A 100 -8.89 -0.96 19.19
C ALA A 100 -9.24 0.53 19.37
N TYR A 101 -10.51 0.83 19.58
CA TYR A 101 -10.95 2.17 19.93
C TYR A 101 -12.20 2.14 20.81
N LEU A 102 -12.41 3.21 21.57
CA LEU A 102 -13.65 3.46 22.30
C LEU A 102 -14.52 4.41 21.47
N PRO A 103 -15.66 3.96 20.93
CA PRO A 103 -16.60 4.83 20.25
C PRO A 103 -17.24 5.82 21.21
N GLY A 104 -17.50 7.02 20.68
CA GLY A 104 -18.45 7.97 21.29
C GLY A 104 -19.83 7.76 20.69
N SER A 105 -20.42 8.82 20.13
CA SER A 105 -21.73 8.74 19.45
C SER A 105 -21.69 8.14 18.03
N ARG A 106 -20.53 7.65 17.59
CA ARG A 106 -20.33 7.10 16.24
C ARG A 106 -19.39 5.90 16.24
N VAL A 107 -19.74 4.93 15.41
CA VAL A 107 -18.96 3.72 15.12
C VAL A 107 -18.49 3.77 13.67
N VAL A 108 -17.28 3.25 13.43
CA VAL A 108 -16.70 3.14 12.08
C VAL A 108 -16.96 1.73 11.55
N GLY A 109 -17.33 1.61 10.27
CA GLY A 109 -17.45 0.31 9.63
C GLY A 109 -16.13 -0.46 9.70
N ILE A 110 -16.17 -1.70 10.22
CA ILE A 110 -15.00 -2.56 10.49
C ILE A 110 -14.04 -2.63 9.28
N SER A 111 -14.58 -2.76 8.06
CA SER A 111 -13.78 -2.83 6.82
C SER A 111 -12.97 -1.56 6.52
N LYS A 112 -13.31 -0.40 7.11
CA LYS A 112 -12.54 0.85 6.92
C LYS A 112 -11.33 0.92 7.82
N LEU A 113 -11.34 0.29 8.98
CA LEU A 113 -10.17 0.24 9.87
C LEU A 113 -9.00 -0.48 9.20
N ALA A 114 -9.27 -1.64 8.58
CA ALA A 114 -8.27 -2.38 7.81
C ALA A 114 -7.75 -1.57 6.60
N ARG A 115 -8.64 -0.87 5.87
CA ARG A 115 -8.25 -0.03 4.73
C ARG A 115 -7.40 1.19 5.12
N VAL A 116 -7.69 1.81 6.26
CA VAL A 116 -6.88 2.92 6.77
C VAL A 116 -5.49 2.44 7.13
N MET A 117 -5.38 1.29 7.82
CA MET A 117 -4.10 0.65 8.08
C MET A 117 -3.35 0.36 6.77
N GLU A 118 -4.02 -0.22 5.77
CA GLU A 118 -3.42 -0.54 4.47
C GLU A 118 -2.87 0.71 3.76
N ILE A 119 -3.52 1.87 3.90
CA ILE A 119 -3.01 3.14 3.36
C ILE A 119 -1.69 3.53 4.01
N TYR A 120 -1.56 3.41 5.34
CA TYR A 120 -0.30 3.73 6.01
C TYR A 120 0.79 2.67 5.80
N ALA A 121 0.38 1.42 5.54
CA ALA A 121 1.31 0.34 5.27
C ALA A 121 1.92 0.44 3.86
N LYS A 122 1.33 1.22 2.96
CA LYS A 122 1.75 1.36 1.56
C LYS A 122 2.29 2.75 1.24
#